data_AF-A0A4R1S571-F1
#
_entry.id   AF-A0A4R1S571-F1
#
_cell.length_a   1.000
_cell.length_b   1.000
_cell.length_c   1.000
_cell.angle_alpha   90.00
_cell.angle_beta   90.00
_cell.angle_gamma   90.00
#
_symmetry.space_group_name_H-M   'P 1'
#
loop_
_entity.id
_entity.type
_entity.pdbx_description
1 polymer ?
#
loop_
_entity_poly.entity_id
_entity_poly.type
_entity_poly.pdbx_seq_one_letter_code
_entity_poly.pdbx_strand_id
1 'polypeptide(L)'
;MTRSLNGWRRLWLALTALAVIIAAITGLVQAGRDDSSWIYASAIRKDFENPACRDIATKPFSELAEPAFTSEGGSCWHIFTHRRYRSDLNQPLTMDLYYHDRLVDRWQNIGILVGIYLVMVVLGSAIIYALGKTVAWIRAGFRNA
;
A
#
# COMPACT_ATOMS: atom_id res chain seq x y z
N MET A 1 16.09 12.15 41.36
CA MET A 1 15.62 13.11 40.32
C MET A 1 15.14 12.38 39.05
N THR A 2 14.33 11.33 39.18
CA THR A 2 14.00 10.39 38.09
C THR A 2 12.50 10.27 37.78
N ARG A 3 11.61 10.87 38.60
CA ARG A 3 10.15 10.76 38.41
C ARG A 3 9.60 11.60 37.25
N SER A 4 10.24 12.70 36.82
CA SER A 4 9.71 13.58 35.77
C SER A 4 9.95 13.09 34.32
N LEU A 5 10.94 12.21 34.11
CA LEU A 5 11.23 11.61 32.80
C LEU A 5 10.23 10.51 32.40
N ASN A 6 9.49 9.94 33.37
CA ASN A 6 8.54 8.86 33.12
C ASN A 6 7.29 9.29 32.35
N GLY A 7 6.85 10.55 32.47
CA GLY A 7 5.65 11.04 31.76
C GLY A 7 5.84 11.12 30.25
N TRP A 8 6.95 11.75 29.82
CA TRP A 8 7.30 11.90 28.40
C TRP A 8 7.62 10.58 27.72
N ARG A 9 8.32 9.67 28.43
CA ARG A 9 8.60 8.33 27.93
C ARG A 9 7.32 7.50 27.73
N ARG A 10 6.34 7.63 28.63
CA ARG A 10 5.02 6.98 28.51
C ARG A 10 4.20 7.56 27.36
N LEU A 11 4.20 8.89 27.19
CA LEU A 11 3.51 9.54 26.08
C LEU A 11 4.09 9.11 24.72
N TRP A 12 5.42 9.07 24.63
CA TRP A 12 6.11 8.59 23.43
C TRP A 12 5.72 7.14 23.13
N LEU A 13 5.83 6.24 24.11
CA LEU A 13 5.44 4.83 23.96
C LEU A 13 3.97 4.67 23.52
N ALA A 14 3.05 5.43 24.11
CA ALA A 14 1.64 5.38 23.77
C ALA A 14 1.38 5.82 22.32
N LEU A 15 2.06 6.88 21.86
CA LEU A 15 1.91 7.36 20.48
C LEU A 15 2.55 6.41 19.47
N THR A 16 3.71 5.82 19.78
CA THR A 16 4.33 4.81 18.91
C THR A 16 3.46 3.55 18.84
N ALA A 17 2.91 3.09 19.97
CA ALA A 17 2.00 1.95 20.01
C ALA A 17 0.71 2.22 19.20
N LEU A 18 0.12 3.41 19.35
CA LEU A 18 -1.05 3.81 18.57
C LEU A 18 -0.73 3.85 17.06
N ALA A 19 0.43 4.39 16.67
CA ALA A 19 0.85 4.43 15.27
C ALA A 19 1.01 3.01 14.68
N VAL A 20 1.60 2.08 15.44
CA VAL A 20 1.73 0.67 15.03
C VAL A 20 0.37 0.00 14.90
N ILE A 21 -0.56 0.23 15.84
CA ILE A 21 -1.92 -0.31 15.78
C ILE A 21 -2.65 0.21 14.55
N ILE A 22 -2.57 1.53 14.29
CA ILE A 22 -3.19 2.13 13.10
C ILE A 22 -2.60 1.53 11.83
N ALA A 23 -1.28 1.39 11.74
CA ALA A 23 -0.62 0.78 10.58
C ALA A 23 -1.02 -0.69 10.39
N ALA A 24 -1.17 -1.45 11.47
CA ALA A 24 -1.64 -2.83 11.41
C ALA A 24 -3.10 -2.91 10.94
N ILE A 25 -3.98 -2.07 11.47
CA ILE A 25 -5.40 -2.02 11.08
C ILE A 25 -5.53 -1.60 9.62
N THR A 26 -4.81 -0.57 9.16
CA THR A 26 -4.89 -0.15 7.76
C THR A 26 -4.33 -1.20 6.81
N GLY A 27 -3.26 -1.91 7.21
CA GLY A 27 -2.77 -3.08 6.48
C GLY A 27 -3.81 -4.20 6.37
N LEU A 28 -4.49 -4.53 7.47
CA LEU A 28 -5.55 -5.53 7.50
C LEU A 28 -6.76 -5.12 6.65
N VAL A 29 -7.18 -3.85 6.71
CA VAL A 29 -8.28 -3.32 5.90
C VAL A 29 -7.94 -3.37 4.41
N GLN A 30 -6.71 -3.04 4.03
CA GLN A 30 -6.28 -3.19 2.63
C GLN A 30 -6.24 -4.65 2.19
N ALA A 31 -5.75 -5.55 3.04
CA ALA A 31 -5.77 -6.98 2.76
C ALA A 31 -7.20 -7.53 2.60
N GLY A 32 -8.18 -7.00 3.34
CA GLY A 32 -9.59 -7.41 3.24
C GLY A 32 -10.36 -6.79 2.07
N ARG A 33 -9.95 -5.62 1.54
CA ARG A 33 -10.57 -5.03 0.35
C ARG A 33 -10.30 -5.83 -0.94
N ASP A 34 -9.30 -6.69 -0.89
CA ASP A 34 -9.06 -7.70 -1.92
C ASP A 34 -10.13 -8.81 -1.91
N ASP A 35 -11.15 -8.86 -1.03
CA ASP A 35 -12.24 -9.86 -1.13
C ASP A 35 -13.16 -9.67 -2.36
N SER A 36 -13.10 -8.50 -3.03
CA SER A 36 -13.61 -8.37 -4.41
C SER A 36 -12.85 -9.26 -5.42
N SER A 37 -11.74 -9.87 -4.99
CA SER A 37 -10.88 -10.72 -5.80
C SER A 37 -11.51 -12.01 -6.25
N TRP A 38 -12.51 -12.60 -5.60
CA TRP A 38 -12.98 -13.90 -6.11
C TRP A 38 -13.73 -13.74 -7.44
N ILE A 39 -14.65 -12.78 -7.51
CA ILE A 39 -15.37 -12.46 -8.76
C ILE A 39 -14.38 -11.91 -9.79
N TYR A 40 -13.48 -11.01 -9.38
CA TYR A 40 -12.49 -10.42 -10.28
C TYR A 40 -11.46 -11.43 -10.79
N ALA A 41 -10.94 -12.32 -9.94
CA ALA A 41 -10.02 -13.39 -10.31
C ALA A 41 -10.70 -14.46 -11.16
N SER A 42 -11.97 -14.74 -10.90
CA SER A 42 -12.79 -15.59 -11.76
C SER A 42 -12.95 -14.97 -13.16
N ALA A 43 -13.23 -13.67 -13.23
CA ALA A 43 -13.33 -12.93 -14.50
C ALA A 43 -11.99 -12.91 -15.27
N ILE A 44 -10.86 -12.71 -14.58
CA ILE A 44 -9.52 -12.79 -15.18
C ILE A 44 -9.24 -14.20 -15.69
N ARG A 45 -9.54 -15.23 -14.90
CA ARG A 45 -9.33 -16.61 -15.32
C ARG A 45 -10.12 -16.91 -16.59
N LYS A 46 -11.38 -16.50 -16.66
CA LYS A 46 -12.21 -16.62 -17.87
C LYS A 46 -11.61 -15.86 -19.06
N ASP A 47 -11.04 -14.68 -18.84
CA ASP A 47 -10.35 -13.93 -19.90
C ASP A 47 -9.12 -14.70 -20.42
N PHE A 48 -8.33 -15.35 -19.55
CA PHE A 48 -7.18 -16.14 -19.95
C PHE A 48 -7.54 -17.49 -20.60
N GLU A 49 -8.66 -18.09 -20.19
CA GLU A 49 -9.19 -19.33 -20.77
C GLU A 49 -9.88 -19.09 -22.12
N ASN A 50 -10.32 -17.86 -22.40
CA ASN A 50 -10.96 -17.52 -23.66
C ASN A 50 -9.93 -17.45 -24.80
N PRO A 51 -10.00 -18.33 -25.82
CA PRO A 51 -9.06 -18.34 -26.94
C PRO A 51 -9.08 -17.05 -27.76
N ALA A 52 -10.19 -16.30 -27.76
CA ALA A 52 -10.28 -15.00 -28.44
C ALA A 52 -9.39 -13.92 -27.79
N CYS A 53 -9.05 -14.07 -26.51
CA CYS A 53 -8.20 -13.12 -25.78
C CYS A 53 -6.70 -13.35 -25.99
N ARG A 54 -6.32 -14.45 -26.67
CA ARG A 54 -4.91 -14.79 -26.90
C ARG A 54 -4.16 -13.69 -27.64
N ASP A 55 -4.80 -13.08 -28.62
CA ASP A 55 -4.23 -11.96 -29.38
C ASP A 55 -3.95 -10.74 -28.50
N ILE A 56 -4.86 -10.45 -27.56
CA ILE A 56 -4.70 -9.36 -26.58
C ILE A 56 -3.57 -9.64 -25.60
N ALA A 57 -3.22 -10.91 -25.36
CA ALA A 57 -2.09 -11.28 -24.52
C ALA A 57 -0.74 -11.19 -25.25
N THR A 58 -0.69 -11.43 -26.56
CA THR A 58 0.58 -11.60 -27.31
C THR A 58 0.95 -10.47 -28.26
N LYS A 59 -0.02 -9.77 -28.87
CA LYS A 59 0.26 -8.74 -29.89
C LYS A 59 0.84 -7.45 -29.27
N PRO A 60 1.54 -6.59 -30.03
CA PRO A 60 1.95 -5.27 -29.55
C PRO A 60 0.75 -4.46 -29.08
N PHE A 61 0.89 -3.77 -27.93
CA PHE A 61 -0.23 -3.02 -27.34
C PHE A 61 -0.77 -1.92 -28.26
N SER A 62 0.08 -1.35 -29.13
CA SER A 62 -0.28 -0.33 -30.12
C SER A 62 -1.30 -0.80 -31.17
N GLU A 63 -1.42 -2.12 -31.38
CA GLU A 63 -2.34 -2.71 -32.36
C GLU A 63 -3.65 -3.18 -31.72
N LEU A 64 -3.79 -3.05 -30.40
CA LEU A 64 -4.96 -3.52 -29.67
C LEU A 64 -6.01 -2.43 -29.55
N ALA A 65 -7.26 -2.78 -29.88
CA ALA A 65 -8.42 -1.98 -29.52
C ALA A 65 -8.88 -2.32 -28.10
N GLU A 66 -9.37 -1.33 -27.38
CA GLU A 66 -9.96 -1.54 -26.06
C GLU A 66 -11.25 -2.37 -26.19
N PRO A 67 -11.35 -3.55 -25.56
CA PRO A 67 -12.56 -4.36 -25.60
C PRO A 67 -13.64 -3.80 -24.66
N ALA A 68 -14.88 -4.28 -24.79
CA ALA A 68 -15.95 -3.88 -23.88
C ALA A 68 -15.72 -4.41 -22.45
N PHE A 69 -16.01 -3.59 -21.45
CA PHE A 69 -15.96 -4.00 -20.05
C PHE A 69 -17.07 -5.01 -19.73
N THR A 70 -16.72 -6.10 -19.04
CA THR A 70 -17.67 -7.05 -18.46
C THR A 70 -17.24 -7.40 -17.04
N SER A 71 -18.17 -7.36 -16.08
CA SER A 71 -17.87 -7.74 -14.69
C SER A 71 -17.66 -9.24 -14.50
N GLU A 72 -18.18 -10.06 -15.42
CA GLU A 72 -18.10 -11.52 -15.34
C GLU A 72 -16.86 -12.12 -16.03
N GLY A 73 -16.09 -11.29 -16.75
CA GLY A 73 -15.00 -11.73 -17.61
C GLY A 73 -15.47 -12.33 -18.94
N GLY A 74 -14.52 -12.78 -19.74
CA GLY A 74 -14.71 -13.30 -21.10
C GLY A 74 -14.57 -12.24 -22.19
N SER A 75 -14.53 -10.94 -21.87
CA SER A 75 -14.36 -9.87 -22.86
C SER A 75 -12.91 -9.44 -23.09
N CYS A 76 -11.93 -10.07 -22.42
CA CYS A 76 -10.51 -9.74 -22.49
C CYS A 76 -10.13 -8.40 -21.86
N TRP A 77 -11.10 -7.70 -21.28
CA TRP A 77 -10.90 -6.35 -20.74
C TRP A 77 -9.90 -6.33 -19.59
N HIS A 78 -9.87 -7.36 -18.74
CA HIS A 78 -8.94 -7.41 -17.62
C HIS A 78 -7.48 -7.59 -18.09
N ILE A 79 -7.28 -8.39 -19.14
CA ILE A 79 -5.96 -8.58 -19.78
C ILE A 79 -5.53 -7.27 -20.43
N PHE A 80 -6.41 -6.64 -21.22
CA PHE A 80 -6.10 -5.38 -21.89
C PHE A 80 -5.72 -4.28 -20.89
N THR A 81 -6.53 -4.09 -19.86
CA THR A 81 -6.28 -3.06 -18.83
C THR A 81 -5.02 -3.34 -18.03
N HIS A 82 -4.72 -4.59 -17.67
CA HIS A 82 -3.45 -4.93 -17.04
C HIS A 82 -2.26 -4.53 -17.92
N ARG A 83 -2.30 -4.88 -19.22
CA ARG A 83 -1.23 -4.50 -20.15
C ARG A 83 -1.10 -2.99 -20.30
N ARG A 84 -2.21 -2.24 -20.32
CA ARG A 84 -2.20 -0.77 -20.43
C ARG A 84 -1.34 -0.07 -19.37
N TYR A 85 -1.32 -0.60 -18.14
CA TYR A 85 -0.58 -0.01 -17.02
C TYR A 85 0.73 -0.70 -16.72
N ARG A 86 1.08 -1.75 -17.47
CA ARG A 86 2.32 -2.48 -17.32
C ARG A 86 3.48 -1.73 -17.96
N SER A 87 4.63 -1.73 -17.29
CA SER A 87 5.85 -1.10 -17.78
C SER A 87 6.51 -1.86 -18.95
N ASP A 88 6.37 -3.19 -18.99
CA ASP A 88 6.85 -4.03 -20.09
C ASP A 88 5.70 -4.52 -20.97
N LEU A 89 5.48 -3.79 -22.06
CA LEU A 89 4.45 -4.06 -23.07
C LEU A 89 4.87 -5.12 -24.11
N ASN A 90 6.16 -5.46 -24.18
CA ASN A 90 6.74 -6.27 -25.25
C ASN A 90 6.71 -7.77 -24.94
N GLN A 91 6.55 -8.15 -23.68
CA GLN A 91 6.41 -9.54 -23.28
C GLN A 91 4.94 -10.01 -23.34
N PRO A 92 4.69 -11.22 -23.86
CA PRO A 92 3.37 -11.84 -23.77
C PRO A 92 2.90 -11.92 -22.32
N LEU A 93 1.65 -11.55 -22.06
CA LEU A 93 1.07 -11.66 -20.72
C LEU A 93 0.65 -13.11 -20.48
N THR A 94 1.22 -13.75 -19.46
CA THR A 94 0.77 -15.06 -18.93
C THR A 94 0.04 -14.88 -17.61
N MET A 95 -0.72 -15.90 -17.20
CA MET A 95 -1.41 -15.89 -15.91
C MET A 95 -0.44 -15.75 -14.74
N ASP A 96 0.70 -16.46 -14.79
CA ASP A 96 1.72 -16.39 -13.75
C ASP A 96 2.35 -15.00 -13.66
N LEU A 97 2.59 -14.38 -14.81
CA LEU A 97 3.14 -13.03 -14.89
C LEU A 97 2.14 -12.00 -14.36
N TYR A 98 0.86 -12.16 -14.67
CA TYR A 98 -0.21 -11.34 -14.11
C TYR A 98 -0.22 -11.40 -12.57
N TYR A 99 -0.18 -12.60 -11.99
CA TYR A 99 -0.15 -12.77 -10.54
C TYR A 99 1.14 -12.23 -9.91
N HIS A 100 2.28 -12.42 -10.57
CA HIS A 100 3.54 -11.86 -10.13
C HIS A 100 3.51 -10.33 -10.10
N ASP A 101 3.06 -9.68 -11.18
CA ASP A 101 2.94 -8.22 -11.25
C ASP A 101 2.02 -7.69 -10.14
N ARG A 102 0.85 -8.33 -9.94
CA ARG A 102 -0.08 -7.97 -8.85
C ARG A 102 0.54 -8.13 -7.46
N LEU A 103 1.34 -9.16 -7.26
CA LEU A 103 2.06 -9.37 -6.00
C LEU A 103 3.11 -8.29 -5.77
N VAL A 104 3.87 -7.93 -6.81
CA VAL A 104 4.86 -6.84 -6.76
C VAL A 104 4.18 -5.51 -6.43
N ASP A 105 3.11 -5.15 -7.14
CA ASP A 105 2.34 -3.93 -6.89
C ASP A 105 1.81 -3.89 -5.45
N ARG A 106 1.34 -5.04 -4.95
CA ARG A 106 0.88 -5.17 -3.57
C ARG A 106 2.00 -4.89 -2.57
N TRP A 107 3.17 -5.52 -2.74
CA TRP A 107 4.31 -5.29 -1.86
C TRP A 107 4.85 -3.87 -1.95
N GLN A 108 4.84 -3.26 -3.13
CA GLN A 108 5.20 -1.86 -3.31
C GLN A 108 4.25 -0.94 -2.55
N ASN A 109 2.94 -1.14 -2.68
CA ASN A 109 1.94 -0.34 -1.95
C ASN A 109 2.08 -0.50 -0.44
N ILE A 110 2.27 -1.73 0.05
CA ILE A 110 2.55 -2.01 1.47
C ILE A 110 3.83 -1.28 1.91
N GLY A 111 4.89 -1.35 1.11
CA GLY A 111 6.16 -0.68 1.38
C GLY A 111 6.02 0.83 1.48
N ILE A 112 5.27 1.46 0.56
CA ILE A 112 4.97 2.90 0.58
C ILE A 112 4.22 3.27 1.87
N LEU A 113 3.19 2.51 2.24
CA LEU A 113 2.43 2.77 3.47
C LEU A 113 3.32 2.67 4.71
N VAL A 114 4.11 1.60 4.82
CA VAL A 114 5.07 1.43 5.92
C VAL A 114 6.04 2.61 5.97
N GLY A 115 6.56 3.05 4.82
CA GLY A 115 7.41 4.23 4.71
C GLY A 115 6.75 5.50 5.25
N ILE A 116 5.50 5.78 4.85
CA ILE A 116 4.73 6.92 5.33
C ILE A 116 4.56 6.85 6.86
N TYR A 117 4.21 5.69 7.40
CA TYR A 117 4.07 5.51 8.86
C TYR A 117 5.39 5.73 9.61
N LEU A 118 6.51 5.22 9.09
CA LEU A 118 7.83 5.46 9.68
C LEU A 118 8.16 6.96 9.72
N VAL A 119 7.92 7.68 8.63
CA VAL A 119 8.12 9.14 8.58
C VAL A 119 7.26 9.84 9.61
N MET A 120 5.97 9.50 9.72
CA MET A 120 5.07 10.09 10.73
C MET A 120 5.55 9.81 12.16
N VAL A 121 6.05 8.61 12.45
CA VAL A 121 6.60 8.27 13.79
C VAL A 121 7.85 9.08 14.10
N VAL A 122 8.76 9.25 13.14
CA VAL A 122 9.98 10.06 13.32
C VAL A 122 9.61 11.52 13.56
N LEU A 123 8.73 12.10 12.73
CA LEU A 123 8.28 13.49 12.89
C LEU A 123 7.55 13.69 14.23
N GLY A 124 6.64 12.79 14.58
CA GLY A 124 5.95 12.82 15.87
C GLY A 124 6.92 12.74 17.05
N SER A 125 7.93 11.88 16.96
CA SER A 125 8.98 11.76 17.98
C SER A 125 9.79 13.05 18.13
N ALA A 126 10.16 13.68 17.01
CA ALA A 126 10.89 14.94 17.01
C ALA A 126 10.07 16.07 17.67
N ILE A 127 8.77 16.15 17.37
CA ILE A 127 7.85 17.15 17.97
C ILE A 127 7.74 16.93 19.49
N ILE A 128 7.51 15.69 19.94
CA ILE A 128 7.40 15.39 21.37
C ILE A 128 8.69 15.73 22.10
N TYR A 129 9.84 15.40 21.51
CA TYR A 129 11.15 15.71 22.08
C TYR A 129 11.39 17.22 22.17
N ALA A 130 11.07 17.97 21.12
CA ALA A 130 11.17 19.43 21.11
C ALA A 130 10.29 20.06 22.20
N LEU A 131 9.03 19.63 22.32
CA LEU A 131 8.11 20.09 23.37
C LEU A 131 8.63 19.74 24.77
N GLY A 132 9.12 18.52 24.97
CA GLY A 132 9.72 18.09 26.24
C GLY A 132 10.93 18.95 26.62
N LYS A 133 11.79 19.28 25.65
CA LYS A 133 12.93 20.17 25.84
C LYS A 133 12.49 21.59 26.20
N THR A 134 11.51 22.16 25.51
CA THR A 134 10.96 23.50 25.81
C THR A 134 10.38 23.57 27.21
N VAL A 135 9.58 22.58 27.62
CA VAL A 135 9.01 22.51 28.98
C VAL A 135 10.10 22.38 30.04
N ALA A 136 11.15 21.58 29.78
CA ALA A 136 12.28 21.44 30.68
C ALA A 136 13.07 22.75 30.83
N TRP A 137 13.28 23.49 29.73
CA TRP A 137 13.93 24.79 29.74
C TRP A 137 13.14 25.83 30.54
N ILE A 138 11.83 25.92 30.31
CA ILE A 138 10.93 26.81 31.08
C ILE A 138 11.01 26.50 32.58
N ARG A 139 10.90 25.22 32.95
CA ARG A 139 11.00 24.79 34.36
C ARG A 139 12.36 25.10 34.99
N ALA A 140 13.45 24.99 34.24
CA ALA A 140 14.77 25.32 34.74
C ALA A 140 14.94 26.83 34.97
N GLY A 141 14.41 27.65 34.06
CA GLY A 141 14.41 29.12 34.21
C GLY A 141 13.68 29.59 35.46
N PHE A 142 12.49 29.02 35.74
CA PHE A 142 11.72 29.37 36.94
C PHE A 142 12.28 28.81 38.26
N ARG A 143 13.20 27.84 38.24
CA ARG A 143 13.80 27.27 39.46
C ARG A 143 15.08 27.98 39.87
N ASN A 144 15.66 28.78 38.99
CA ASN A 144 16.88 29.54 39.21
C ASN A 144 16.63 31.06 39.32
N ALA A 145 15.36 31.48 39.26
CA ALA A 145 14.88 32.82 39.62
C ALA A 145 14.31 32.77 41.04
#